data_AF-A0A661R9X0-F1
#
_entry.id   AF-A0A661R9X0-F1
#
_cell.length_a   1.000
_cell.length_b   1.000
_cell.length_c   1.000
_cell.angle_alpha   90.00
_cell.angle_beta   90.00
_cell.angle_gamma   90.00
#
_symmetry.space_group_name_H-M   'P 1'
#
loop_
_entity.id
_entity.type
_entity.pdbx_description
1 polymer ?
#
loop_
_entity_poly.entity_id
_entity_poly.type
_entity_poly.pdbx_seq_one_letter_code
_entity_poly.pdbx_strand_id
1 'polypeptide(L)'
;MNHFFNVKTLEAVFSLVERFPAVGREIIDVGDACSRILAADLTAGRDMPGFRRSTMDGYAVHAASTYGASEASPAWLELAGSVLMGQVPDFGLAPGQAAPISTGGNRG
;
A
#
# COMPACT_ATOMS: atom_id res chain seq x y z
N MET A 1 -36.40 -53.11 -10.99
CA MET A 1 -36.24 -51.64 -11.03
C MET A 1 -36.02 -51.18 -9.60
N ASN A 2 -35.07 -50.26 -9.35
CA ASN A 2 -34.89 -49.46 -8.12
C ASN A 2 -33.60 -49.71 -7.33
N HIS A 3 -32.47 -49.22 -7.85
CA HIS A 3 -31.31 -48.84 -7.01
C HIS A 3 -30.64 -47.56 -7.53
N PHE A 4 -31.43 -46.59 -8.03
CA PHE A 4 -30.87 -45.41 -8.70
C PHE A 4 -30.61 -44.19 -7.79
N PHE A 5 -31.05 -44.20 -6.53
CA PHE A 5 -30.79 -43.10 -5.59
C PHE A 5 -30.56 -43.61 -4.17
N ASN A 6 -29.33 -44.05 -3.89
CA ASN A 6 -28.88 -44.27 -2.52
C ASN A 6 -28.37 -42.93 -1.96
N VAL A 7 -29.31 -42.06 -1.59
CA VAL A 7 -29.02 -40.72 -1.08
C VAL A 7 -28.63 -40.79 0.39
N LYS A 8 -27.60 -40.04 0.76
CA LYS A 8 -27.22 -39.82 2.16
C LYS A 8 -27.93 -38.57 2.67
N THR A 9 -28.31 -38.57 3.94
CA THR A 9 -28.77 -37.34 4.60
C THR A 9 -27.64 -36.32 4.67
N LEU A 10 -27.96 -35.04 4.84
CA LEU A 10 -26.95 -33.99 4.97
C LEU A 10 -26.01 -34.26 6.15
N GLU A 11 -26.55 -34.74 7.27
CA GLU A 11 -25.79 -35.12 8.47
C GLU A 11 -24.81 -36.26 8.17
N ALA A 12 -25.24 -37.26 7.40
CA ALA A 12 -24.41 -38.37 6.98
C ALA A 12 -23.32 -37.94 5.97
N VAL A 13 -23.49 -36.83 5.24
CA VAL A 13 -22.45 -36.25 4.38
C VAL A 13 -21.48 -35.39 5.19
N PHE A 14 -21.97 -34.54 6.10
CA PHE A 14 -21.12 -33.69 6.94
C PHE A 14 -20.23 -34.52 7.88
N SER A 15 -20.72 -35.64 8.41
CA SER A 15 -19.88 -36.56 9.21
C SER A 15 -18.75 -37.23 8.42
N LEU A 16 -18.78 -37.21 7.08
CA LEU A 16 -17.65 -37.68 6.28
C LEU A 16 -16.48 -36.69 6.28
N VAL A 17 -16.73 -35.39 6.52
CA VAL A 17 -15.68 -34.36 6.57
C VAL A 17 -14.68 -34.67 7.69
N GLU A 18 -15.16 -35.19 8.82
CA GLU A 18 -14.32 -35.59 9.96
C GLU A 18 -13.27 -36.67 9.61
N ARG A 19 -13.48 -37.40 8.52
CA ARG A 19 -12.53 -38.43 8.04
C ARG A 19 -11.35 -37.83 7.28
N PHE A 20 -11.42 -36.57 6.89
CA PHE A 20 -10.38 -35.87 6.15
C PHE A 20 -9.70 -34.87 7.08
N PRO A 21 -8.57 -35.24 7.72
CA PRO A 21 -7.84 -34.30 8.54
C PRO A 21 -7.31 -33.14 7.68
N ALA A 22 -7.06 -32.01 8.32
CA ALA A 22 -6.42 -30.89 7.66
C ALA A 22 -5.07 -31.34 7.06
N VAL A 23 -4.80 -30.90 5.84
CA VAL A 23 -3.50 -31.10 5.20
C VAL A 23 -2.41 -30.32 5.94
N GLY A 24 -1.16 -30.77 5.81
CA GLY A 24 -0.01 -30.07 6.39
C GLY A 24 0.21 -28.68 5.79
N ARG A 25 1.12 -27.94 6.42
CA ARG A 25 1.59 -26.63 5.93
C ARG A 25 3.01 -26.74 5.40
N GLU A 26 3.34 -25.90 4.43
CA GLU A 26 4.68 -25.77 3.87
C GLU A 26 4.99 -24.30 3.58
N ILE A 27 6.29 -24.00 3.42
CA ILE A 27 6.78 -22.70 2.95
C ILE A 27 7.17 -22.88 1.50
N ILE A 28 6.64 -22.03 0.64
CA ILE A 28 6.84 -22.07 -0.82
C ILE A 28 7.28 -20.69 -1.32
N ASP A 29 7.78 -20.62 -2.55
CA ASP A 29 8.03 -19.35 -3.22
C ASP A 29 6.70 -18.63 -3.54
N VAL A 30 6.72 -17.29 -3.54
CA VAL A 30 5.55 -16.48 -3.88
C VAL A 30 5.08 -16.73 -5.31
N GLY A 31 5.99 -17.07 -6.22
CA GLY A 31 5.66 -17.43 -7.61
C GLY A 31 4.75 -18.67 -7.72
N ASP A 32 4.89 -19.62 -6.78
CA ASP A 32 4.14 -20.88 -6.75
C ASP A 32 2.90 -20.82 -5.84
N ALA A 33 2.63 -19.66 -5.23
CA ALA A 33 1.55 -19.49 -4.27
C ALA A 33 0.16 -19.38 -4.91
N CYS A 34 0.07 -19.26 -6.24
CA CYS A 34 -1.21 -19.19 -6.93
C CYS A 34 -2.06 -20.44 -6.65
N SER A 35 -3.35 -20.26 -6.38
CA SER A 35 -4.30 -21.34 -6.01
C SER A 35 -3.99 -22.10 -4.71
N ARG A 36 -3.07 -21.62 -3.89
CA ARG A 36 -2.82 -22.16 -2.54
C ARG A 36 -3.74 -21.50 -1.49
N ILE A 37 -3.87 -22.13 -0.33
CA ILE A 37 -4.59 -21.59 0.83
C ILE A 37 -3.56 -21.16 1.88
N LEU A 38 -3.71 -19.96 2.43
CA LEU A 38 -2.84 -19.48 3.50
C LEU A 38 -3.02 -20.34 4.76
N ALA A 39 -1.90 -20.78 5.33
CA ALA A 39 -1.88 -21.57 6.56
C ALA A 39 -2.00 -20.71 7.83
N ALA A 40 -1.81 -19.38 7.71
CA ALA A 40 -1.91 -18.41 8.78
C ALA A 40 -2.16 -17.01 8.20
N ASP A 41 -2.61 -16.08 9.04
CA ASP A 41 -2.81 -14.68 8.66
C ASP A 41 -1.49 -14.03 8.24
N LEU A 42 -1.57 -13.13 7.24
CA LEU A 42 -0.45 -12.31 6.79
C LEU A 42 -0.74 -10.84 7.10
N THR A 43 0.16 -10.22 7.86
CA THR A 43 0.11 -8.79 8.19
C THR A 43 1.25 -8.05 7.52
N ALA A 44 1.02 -6.78 7.16
CA ALA A 44 2.05 -5.95 6.56
C ALA A 44 3.11 -5.59 7.61
N GLY A 45 4.39 -5.91 7.34
CA GLY A 45 5.50 -5.59 8.25
C GLY A 45 6.00 -4.14 8.16
N ARG A 46 5.46 -3.34 7.24
CA ARG A 46 5.86 -1.94 7.01
C ARG A 46 4.78 -1.16 6.29
N ASP A 47 4.80 0.16 6.45
CA ASP A 47 3.98 1.08 5.68
C ASP A 47 4.34 1.07 4.19
N MET A 48 3.34 1.35 3.35
CA MET A 48 3.51 1.49 1.90
C MET A 48 2.69 2.68 1.38
N PRO A 49 3.31 3.77 0.90
CA PRO A 49 4.76 4.01 0.87
C PRO A 49 5.34 4.20 2.27
N GLY A 50 6.58 3.78 2.48
CA GLY A 50 7.30 3.96 3.76
C GLY A 50 7.79 5.40 4.03
N PHE A 51 7.34 6.38 3.24
CA PHE A 51 7.73 7.79 3.36
C PHE A 51 6.63 8.70 2.79
N ARG A 52 6.72 10.00 3.11
CA ARG A 52 5.79 11.01 2.60
C ARG A 52 6.11 11.32 1.15
N ARG A 53 5.26 10.84 0.24
CA ARG A 53 5.44 11.07 -1.20
C ARG A 53 4.55 12.20 -1.72
N SER A 54 5.01 12.85 -2.79
CA SER A 54 4.12 13.67 -3.61
C SER A 54 3.10 12.80 -4.34
N THR A 55 1.85 13.27 -4.40
CA THR A 55 0.79 12.68 -5.24
C THR A 55 0.67 13.36 -6.60
N MET A 56 1.37 14.48 -6.79
CA MET A 56 1.31 15.32 -7.98
C MET A 56 2.71 15.81 -8.37
N ASP A 57 2.83 16.31 -9.59
CA ASP A 57 3.97 17.15 -9.99
C ASP A 57 3.70 18.59 -9.52
N GLY A 58 4.72 19.26 -8.97
CA GLY A 58 4.58 20.63 -8.48
C GLY A 58 5.74 21.05 -7.60
N TYR A 59 5.44 21.74 -6.50
CA TYR A 59 6.43 22.25 -5.55
C TYR A 59 6.12 21.80 -4.12
N ALA A 60 7.14 21.31 -3.42
CA ALA A 60 7.11 21.18 -1.98
C ALA A 60 7.27 22.57 -1.37
N VAL A 61 6.39 22.93 -0.44
CA VAL A 61 6.37 24.23 0.25
C VAL A 61 5.98 24.03 1.71
N HIS A 62 6.35 24.97 2.57
CA HIS A 62 5.70 25.11 3.87
C HIS A 62 4.31 25.72 3.69
N ALA A 63 3.27 25.01 4.12
CA ALA A 63 1.89 25.47 3.95
C ALA A 63 1.64 26.87 4.56
N ALA A 64 2.27 27.17 5.70
CA ALA A 64 2.15 28.49 6.33
C ALA A 64 2.73 29.63 5.48
N SER A 65 3.69 29.35 4.59
CA SER A 65 4.27 30.34 3.68
C SER A 65 3.32 30.76 2.56
N THR A 66 2.18 30.08 2.39
CA THR A 66 1.15 30.45 1.41
C THR A 66 -0.10 31.04 2.06
N TYR A 67 -0.11 31.24 3.38
CA TYR A 67 -1.27 31.82 4.07
C TYR A 67 -1.41 33.30 3.70
N GLY A 68 -2.64 33.72 3.40
CA GLY A 68 -2.95 35.08 2.94
C GLY A 68 -2.64 35.33 1.45
N ALA A 69 -2.06 34.36 0.74
CA ALA A 69 -1.88 34.46 -0.70
C ALA A 69 -3.24 34.53 -1.41
N SER A 70 -3.36 35.44 -2.36
CA SER A 70 -4.54 35.64 -3.20
C SER A 70 -4.12 36.04 -4.61
N GLU A 71 -5.07 36.08 -5.55
CA GLU A 71 -4.78 36.53 -6.93
C GLU A 71 -4.23 37.96 -6.97
N ALA A 72 -4.70 38.84 -6.08
CA ALA A 72 -4.24 40.23 -5.99
C ALA A 72 -2.93 40.39 -5.19
N SER A 73 -2.56 39.38 -4.38
CA SER A 73 -1.36 39.40 -3.55
C SER A 73 -0.76 37.98 -3.48
N PRO A 74 0.04 37.59 -4.49
CA PRO A 74 0.66 36.26 -4.54
C PRO A 74 1.79 36.13 -3.51
N ALA A 75 2.00 34.92 -3.00
CA ALA A 75 3.17 34.59 -2.18
C ALA A 75 4.37 34.31 -3.09
N TRP A 76 5.49 34.96 -2.79
CA TRP A 76 6.77 34.72 -3.46
C TRP A 76 7.60 33.74 -2.64
N LEU A 77 8.13 32.71 -3.29
CA LEU A 77 8.94 31.66 -2.66
C LEU A 77 10.26 31.50 -3.40
N GLU A 78 11.33 31.26 -2.65
CA GLU A 78 12.68 31.01 -3.20
C GLU A 78 12.90 29.52 -3.46
N LEU A 79 13.49 29.18 -4.61
CA LEU A 79 13.84 27.79 -4.90
C LEU A 79 15.13 27.39 -4.18
N ALA A 80 15.01 26.46 -3.23
CA ALA A 80 16.13 26.03 -2.38
C ALA A 80 16.79 24.72 -2.84
N GLY A 81 16.27 24.07 -3.88
CA GLY A 81 16.77 22.79 -4.39
C GLY A 81 15.70 22.08 -5.23
N SER A 82 15.95 20.83 -5.60
CA SER A 82 14.97 19.99 -6.33
C SER A 82 14.89 18.59 -5.74
N VAL A 83 13.67 18.09 -5.54
CA VAL A 83 13.45 16.72 -5.05
C VAL A 83 13.42 15.76 -6.23
N LEU A 84 14.45 14.93 -6.35
CA LEU A 84 14.56 13.92 -7.39
C LEU A 84 13.80 12.64 -7.04
N MET A 85 13.28 11.96 -8.06
CA MET A 85 12.58 10.68 -7.88
C MET A 85 13.50 9.61 -7.28
N GLY A 86 12.96 8.86 -6.33
CA GLY A 86 13.69 7.76 -5.68
C GLY A 86 14.83 8.21 -4.76
N GLN A 87 15.05 9.51 -4.59
CA GLN A 87 16.05 10.05 -3.68
C GLN A 87 15.41 10.68 -2.45
N VAL A 88 16.10 10.56 -1.32
CA VAL A 88 15.78 11.34 -0.12
C VAL A 88 16.52 12.67 -0.26
N PRO A 89 15.82 13.82 -0.25
CA PRO A 89 16.50 15.11 -0.31
C PRO A 89 17.43 15.27 0.92
N ASP A 90 18.62 15.80 0.69
CA ASP A 90 19.64 16.10 1.71
C ASP A 90 19.52 17.52 2.27
N PHE A 91 18.46 18.23 1.87
CA PHE A 91 18.12 19.58 2.31
C PHE A 91 16.70 19.62 2.89
N GLY A 92 16.48 20.59 3.77
CA GLY A 92 15.15 20.96 4.25
C GLY A 92 14.72 22.30 3.65
N LEU A 93 13.41 22.53 3.54
CA LEU A 93 12.88 23.84 3.18
C LEU A 93 12.76 24.71 4.43
N ALA A 94 13.23 25.95 4.37
CA ALA A 94 12.90 26.98 5.35
C ALA A 94 11.57 27.67 4.99
N PRO A 95 10.93 28.40 5.94
CA PRO A 95 9.78 29.25 5.61
C PRO A 95 10.12 30.23 4.47
N GLY A 96 9.22 30.35 3.49
CA GLY A 96 9.46 31.16 2.29
C GLY A 96 10.23 30.45 1.18
N GLN A 97 10.60 29.17 1.35
CA GLN A 97 11.27 28.38 0.32
C GLN A 97 10.35 27.32 -0.30
N ALA A 98 10.71 26.92 -1.51
CA ALA A 98 10.07 25.87 -2.28
C ALA A 98 11.11 24.97 -2.97
N ALA A 99 10.70 23.75 -3.33
CA ALA A 99 11.49 22.88 -4.21
C ALA A 99 10.58 22.17 -5.20
N PRO A 100 10.86 22.17 -6.52
CA PRO A 100 10.17 21.31 -7.48
C PRO A 100 10.24 19.86 -7.04
N ILE A 101 9.11 19.17 -7.15
CA ILE A 101 8.93 17.77 -6.78
C ILE A 101 7.96 17.10 -7.74
N SER A 102 8.35 15.93 -8.24
CA SER A 102 7.50 15.12 -9.10
C SER A 102 6.69 14.07 -8.32
N THR A 103 5.68 13.49 -8.95
CA THR A 103 4.79 12.47 -8.42
C THR A 103 5.54 11.23 -7.90
N GLY A 104 5.47 10.97 -6.60
CA GLY A 104 6.24 9.90 -5.95
C GLY A 104 7.54 10.38 -5.30
N GLY A 105 7.96 11.63 -5.52
CA GLY A 105 9.11 12.24 -4.86
C GLY A 105 8.94 12.31 -3.35
N ASN A 106 10.04 12.17 -2.61
CA ASN A 106 10.05 12.15 -1.15
C ASN A 106 10.08 13.58 -0.56
N ARG A 107 9.08 13.93 0.26
CA ARG A 107 8.93 15.27 0.86
C ARG A 107 9.72 15.47 2.16
N GLY A 108 10.47 14.47 2.62
CA GLY A 108 11.08 14.46 3.95
C GLY A 108 10.04 14.38 5.06
#